data_AF-A0A1Z9VIX1-F1
#
_entry.id   AF-A0A1Z9VIX1-F1
#
_cell.length_a   1.000
_cell.length_b   1.000
_cell.length_c   1.000
_cell.angle_alpha   90.00
_cell.angle_beta   90.00
_cell.angle_gamma   90.00
#
_symmetry.space_group_name_H-M   'P 1'
#
loop_
_entity.id
_entity.type
_entity.pdbx_description
1 polymer ?
#
loop_
_entity_poly.entity_id
_entity_poly.type
_entity_poly.pdbx_seq_one_letter_code
_entity_poly.pdbx_strand_id
1 'polypeptide(L)'
;MFAHTIPTNPNEEEIVESEETCHVVDYEEINCPLCKLNSKDAIIMKMNTMEESLTGKIAPVEIYKTLFGFYQHQKQELERQCIPCPVLSEDDIIRHYEKHKVNLKNIVANEIFLANEMQKHFAAEQMATRDINGKKTLHSKSVDQWIRISRHKLDLVKYYQSLSKKKVNEPSSIKPMEFD
;
A
#
# COMPACT_ATOMS: atom_id res chain seq x y z
N MET A 1 -7.21 -65.74 28.39
CA MET A 1 -6.67 -64.72 27.47
C MET A 1 -7.56 -63.50 27.58
N PHE A 2 -7.10 -62.45 28.25
CA PHE A 2 -7.87 -61.23 28.50
C PHE A 2 -7.70 -60.30 27.30
N ALA A 3 -8.78 -60.06 26.54
CA ALA A 3 -8.82 -59.01 25.52
C ALA A 3 -9.08 -57.68 26.24
N HIS A 4 -8.11 -56.77 26.20
CA HIS A 4 -8.31 -55.38 26.58
C HIS A 4 -8.98 -54.64 25.41
N THR A 5 -10.25 -54.30 25.58
CA THR A 5 -10.93 -53.30 24.76
C THR A 5 -10.46 -51.91 25.18
N ILE A 6 -9.87 -51.17 24.24
CA ILE A 6 -9.54 -49.76 24.38
C ILE A 6 -10.83 -48.96 24.14
N PRO A 7 -11.31 -48.13 25.08
CA PRO A 7 -12.41 -47.22 24.80
C PRO A 7 -11.93 -46.07 23.90
N THR A 8 -12.55 -45.93 22.73
CA THR A 8 -12.37 -44.80 21.82
C THR A 8 -13.00 -43.53 22.40
N ASN A 9 -12.25 -42.44 22.34
CA ASN A 9 -12.62 -41.10 22.81
C ASN A 9 -13.77 -40.51 21.96
N PRO A 10 -14.87 -40.01 22.54
CA PRO A 10 -16.06 -39.58 21.80
C PRO A 10 -16.03 -38.12 21.28
N ASN A 11 -14.87 -37.45 21.21
CA ASN A 11 -14.78 -36.06 20.76
C ASN A 11 -13.97 -35.91 19.46
N GLU A 12 -14.46 -36.51 18.38
CA GLU A 12 -14.16 -36.03 17.02
C GLU A 12 -15.25 -35.04 16.64
N GLU A 13 -15.02 -33.76 16.97
CA GLU A 13 -15.80 -32.66 16.41
C GLU A 13 -15.47 -32.58 14.92
N GLU A 14 -16.41 -33.02 14.07
CA GLU A 14 -16.42 -32.71 12.65
C GLU A 14 -16.40 -31.18 12.48
N ILE A 15 -15.25 -30.64 12.10
CA ILE A 15 -15.15 -29.27 11.59
C ILE A 15 -15.83 -29.30 10.23
N VAL A 16 -17.14 -29.03 10.21
CA VAL A 16 -17.88 -28.74 8.99
C VAL A 16 -17.31 -27.42 8.48
N GLU A 17 -16.43 -27.48 7.48
CA GLU A 17 -16.10 -26.33 6.64
C GLU A 17 -17.39 -25.91 5.93
N SER A 18 -18.16 -25.05 6.59
CA SER A 18 -19.19 -24.29 5.90
C SER A 18 -18.45 -23.42 4.88
N GLU A 19 -18.63 -23.74 3.59
CA GLU A 19 -18.29 -22.84 2.49
C GLU A 19 -19.15 -21.58 2.63
N GLU A 20 -18.78 -20.69 3.56
CA GLU A 20 -19.28 -19.33 3.61
C GLU A 20 -18.85 -18.67 2.30
N THR A 21 -19.79 -18.64 1.37
CA THR A 21 -19.66 -17.89 0.14
C THR A 21 -19.51 -16.44 0.56
N CYS A 22 -18.27 -15.93 0.48
CA CYS A 22 -17.97 -14.53 0.70
C CYS A 22 -18.81 -13.72 -0.30
N HIS A 23 -19.91 -13.15 0.18
CA HIS A 23 -20.70 -12.20 -0.59
C HIS A 23 -19.84 -10.95 -0.80
N VAL A 24 -19.13 -10.93 -1.93
CA VAL A 24 -18.51 -9.71 -2.43
C VAL A 24 -19.67 -8.80 -2.82
N VAL A 25 -19.96 -7.82 -1.98
CA VAL A 25 -20.93 -6.78 -2.30
C VAL A 25 -20.34 -5.99 -3.47
N ASP A 26 -20.95 -6.10 -4.65
CA ASP A 26 -20.61 -5.25 -5.79
C ASP A 26 -20.96 -3.82 -5.41
N TYR A 27 -19.93 -3.04 -5.02
CA TYR A 27 -20.09 -1.63 -4.78
C TYR A 27 -20.50 -0.94 -6.08
N GLU A 28 -21.53 -0.10 -6.01
CA GLU A 28 -22.11 0.68 -7.12
C GLU A 28 -21.02 1.26 -8.04
N GLU A 29 -21.31 1.30 -9.36
CA GLU A 29 -20.44 1.88 -10.39
C GLU A 29 -19.89 3.23 -9.91
N ILE A 30 -18.61 3.22 -9.51
CA ILE A 30 -18.00 4.37 -8.88
C ILE A 30 -17.83 5.42 -9.97
N ASN A 31 -18.70 6.42 -9.96
CA ASN A 31 -18.75 7.51 -10.92
C ASN A 31 -17.58 8.49 -10.69
N CYS A 32 -16.34 7.99 -10.72
CA CYS A 32 -15.13 8.73 -10.42
C CYS A 32 -14.81 9.69 -11.57
N PRO A 33 -14.80 11.01 -11.34
CA PRO A 33 -14.50 11.99 -12.38
C PRO A 33 -13.14 11.76 -13.06
N LEU A 34 -12.15 11.29 -12.29
CA LEU A 34 -10.81 10.98 -12.78
C LEU A 34 -10.74 9.70 -13.62
N CYS A 35 -11.60 8.71 -13.35
CA CYS A 35 -11.69 7.49 -14.18
C CYS A 35 -12.42 7.75 -15.51
N LYS A 36 -13.32 8.74 -15.54
CA LYS A 36 -14.00 9.16 -16.77
C LYS A 36 -13.07 9.92 -17.71
N LEU A 37 -12.08 10.61 -17.15
CA LEU A 37 -11.04 11.25 -17.96
C LEU A 37 -10.24 10.15 -18.64
N ASN A 38 -10.08 10.28 -19.96
CA ASN A 38 -9.35 9.30 -20.75
C ASN A 38 -7.92 9.17 -20.18
N SER A 39 -7.38 7.95 -20.12
CA SER A 39 -5.99 7.71 -19.72
C SER A 39 -4.96 8.39 -20.62
N LYS A 40 -5.38 8.88 -21.80
CA LYS A 40 -4.60 9.73 -22.71
C LYS A 40 -4.67 11.23 -22.41
N ASP A 41 -5.45 11.66 -21.41
CA ASP A 41 -5.45 13.05 -20.96
C ASP A 41 -4.08 13.40 -20.36
N ALA A 42 -3.45 14.45 -20.90
CA ALA A 42 -2.11 14.86 -20.51
C ALA A 42 -2.02 15.21 -19.02
N ILE A 43 -3.10 15.75 -18.42
CA ILE A 43 -3.16 16.07 -17.00
C ILE A 43 -3.11 14.79 -16.19
N ILE A 44 -3.94 13.79 -16.53
CA ILE A 44 -3.98 12.51 -15.83
C ILE A 44 -2.66 11.75 -15.98
N MET A 45 -2.08 11.72 -17.19
CA MET A 45 -0.76 11.13 -17.40
C MET A 45 0.32 11.79 -16.54
N LYS A 46 0.28 13.12 -16.40
CA LYS A 46 1.23 13.85 -15.57
C LYS A 46 1.00 13.60 -14.08
N MET A 47 -0.24 13.61 -13.62
CA MET A 47 -0.60 13.26 -12.23
C MET A 47 -0.12 11.84 -11.88
N ASN A 48 -0.32 10.90 -12.79
CA ASN A 48 0.15 9.52 -12.65
C ASN A 48 1.67 9.43 -12.54
N THR A 49 2.39 10.14 -13.40
CA THR A 49 3.85 10.20 -13.33
C THR A 49 4.32 10.82 -12.01
N MET A 50 3.65 11.87 -11.55
CA MET A 50 3.96 12.54 -10.29
C MET A 50 3.74 11.60 -9.10
N GLU A 51 2.59 10.94 -9.02
CA GLU A 51 2.25 9.97 -7.97
C GLU A 51 3.33 8.88 -7.87
N GLU A 52 3.70 8.26 -8.99
CA GLU A 52 4.71 7.22 -9.02
C GLU A 52 6.11 7.73 -8.61
N SER A 53 6.44 8.97 -8.98
CA SER A 53 7.74 9.58 -8.68
C SER A 53 7.91 9.97 -7.21
N LEU A 54 6.80 10.26 -6.53
CA LEU A 54 6.73 10.67 -5.13
C LEU A 54 6.50 9.48 -4.19
N THR A 55 5.94 8.38 -4.71
CA THR A 55 5.72 7.13 -3.97
C THR A 55 7.00 6.65 -3.28
N GLY A 56 6.91 6.45 -1.97
CA GLY A 56 8.01 6.01 -1.12
C GLY A 56 9.06 7.07 -0.81
N LYS A 57 8.86 8.33 -1.23
CA LYS A 57 9.68 9.49 -0.82
C LYS A 57 8.97 10.36 0.21
N ILE A 58 7.65 10.52 0.07
CA ILE A 58 6.80 11.31 0.97
C ILE A 58 5.53 10.53 1.32
N ALA A 59 4.81 10.99 2.36
CA ALA A 59 3.58 10.36 2.81
C ALA A 59 2.46 10.48 1.75
N PRO A 60 1.57 9.47 1.59
CA PRO A 60 0.50 9.48 0.59
C PRO A 60 -0.39 10.72 0.65
N VAL A 61 -0.75 11.17 1.85
CA VAL A 61 -1.56 12.38 2.07
C VAL A 61 -0.91 13.61 1.42
N GLU A 62 0.40 13.75 1.53
CA GLU A 62 1.15 14.86 0.92
C GLU A 62 1.29 14.70 -0.60
N ILE A 63 1.33 13.45 -1.11
CA ILE A 63 1.23 13.18 -2.54
C ILE A 63 -0.11 13.72 -3.06
N TYR A 64 -1.22 13.36 -2.42
CA TYR A 64 -2.57 13.72 -2.88
C TYR A 64 -2.82 15.24 -2.86
N LYS A 65 -2.36 15.93 -1.81
CA LYS A 65 -2.34 17.41 -1.77
C LYS A 65 -1.56 18.02 -2.94
N THR A 66 -0.38 17.46 -3.22
CA THR A 66 0.46 17.93 -4.34
C THR A 66 -0.22 17.73 -5.69
N LEU A 67 -0.87 16.57 -5.89
CA LEU A 67 -1.63 16.26 -7.11
C LEU A 67 -2.84 17.19 -7.27
N PHE A 68 -3.54 17.50 -6.16
CA PHE A 68 -4.65 18.44 -6.17
C PHE A 68 -4.20 19.85 -6.55
N GLY A 69 -3.13 20.35 -5.92
CA GLY A 69 -2.55 21.66 -6.26
C GLY A 69 -2.12 21.75 -7.72
N PHE A 70 -1.49 20.69 -8.25
CA PHE A 70 -1.16 20.60 -9.68
C PHE A 70 -2.42 20.66 -10.56
N TYR A 71 -3.46 19.88 -10.22
CA TYR A 71 -4.70 19.86 -10.98
C TYR A 71 -5.38 21.24 -11.00
N GLN A 72 -5.46 21.92 -9.85
CA GLN A 72 -6.05 23.25 -9.77
C GLN A 72 -5.31 24.27 -10.65
N HIS A 73 -3.97 24.23 -10.66
CA HIS A 73 -3.18 25.09 -11.52
C HIS A 73 -3.45 24.81 -13.01
N GLN A 74 -3.47 23.54 -13.43
CA GLN A 74 -3.73 23.19 -14.83
C GLN A 74 -5.16 23.57 -15.25
N LYS A 75 -6.13 23.32 -14.39
CA LYS A 75 -7.52 23.71 -14.60
C LYS A 75 -7.63 25.23 -14.84
N GLN A 76 -6.98 26.04 -14.02
CA GLN A 76 -7.01 27.50 -14.17
C GLN A 76 -6.48 27.96 -15.53
N GLU A 77 -5.41 27.34 -16.04
CA GLU A 77 -4.87 27.68 -17.36
C GLU A 77 -5.79 27.24 -18.51
N LEU A 78 -6.48 26.10 -18.39
CA LEU A 78 -7.44 25.64 -19.39
C LEU A 78 -8.71 26.49 -19.41
N GLU A 79 -9.21 26.91 -18.24
CA GLU A 79 -10.35 27.82 -18.14
C GLU A 79 -10.07 29.18 -18.75
N ARG A 80 -8.82 29.69 -18.64
CA ARG A 80 -8.39 30.92 -19.36
C ARG A 80 -8.44 30.77 -20.88
N GLN A 81 -8.32 29.55 -21.39
CA GLN A 81 -8.45 29.23 -22.82
C GLN A 81 -9.89 28.87 -23.21
N CYS A 82 -10.86 29.08 -22.31
CA CYS A 82 -12.27 28.71 -22.47
C CYS A 82 -12.48 27.20 -22.71
N ILE A 83 -11.55 26.35 -22.25
CA ILE A 83 -11.68 24.89 -22.31
C ILE A 83 -12.35 24.42 -21.01
N PRO A 84 -13.51 23.74 -21.07
CA PRO A 84 -14.21 23.27 -19.88
C PRO A 84 -13.42 22.15 -19.20
N CYS A 85 -13.25 22.27 -17.89
CA CYS A 85 -12.64 21.24 -17.04
C CYS A 85 -13.58 20.85 -15.89
N PRO A 86 -13.59 19.56 -15.49
CA PRO A 86 -14.39 19.14 -14.35
C PRO A 86 -13.95 19.84 -13.06
N VAL A 87 -14.87 19.95 -12.10
CA VAL A 87 -14.52 20.38 -10.75
C VAL A 87 -14.19 19.13 -9.95
N LEU A 88 -12.96 19.05 -9.44
CA LEU A 88 -12.52 17.99 -8.55
C LEU A 88 -12.33 18.56 -7.15
N SER A 89 -12.63 17.74 -6.15
CA SER A 89 -12.22 17.93 -4.77
C SER A 89 -10.93 17.14 -4.48
N GLU A 90 -10.27 17.46 -3.35
CA GLU A 90 -9.14 16.66 -2.87
C GLU A 90 -9.57 15.21 -2.57
N ASP A 91 -10.77 15.03 -2.01
CA ASP A 91 -11.36 13.72 -1.71
C ASP A 91 -11.55 12.86 -2.97
N ASP A 92 -11.81 13.47 -4.13
CA ASP A 92 -11.92 12.75 -5.40
C ASP A 92 -10.57 12.16 -5.83
N ILE A 93 -9.47 12.90 -5.59
CA ILE A 93 -8.11 12.45 -5.87
C ILE A 93 -7.72 11.33 -4.91
N ILE A 94 -7.97 11.50 -3.60
CA ILE A 94 -7.72 10.48 -2.60
C ILE A 94 -8.46 9.19 -2.97
N ARG A 95 -9.77 9.29 -3.22
CA ARG A 95 -10.60 8.15 -3.60
C ARG A 95 -10.08 7.45 -4.86
N HIS A 96 -9.66 8.22 -5.87
CA HIS A 96 -9.13 7.64 -7.10
C HIS A 96 -7.86 6.83 -6.86
N TYR A 97 -6.87 7.39 -6.15
CA TYR A 97 -5.58 6.74 -5.95
C TYR A 97 -5.57 5.68 -4.83
N GLU A 98 -6.55 5.71 -3.93
CA GLU A 98 -6.69 4.67 -2.90
C GLU A 98 -7.59 3.50 -3.34
N LYS A 99 -8.62 3.75 -4.15
CA LYS A 99 -9.62 2.72 -4.47
C LYS A 99 -9.57 2.22 -5.92
N HIS A 100 -9.24 3.07 -6.88
CA HIS A 100 -9.31 2.70 -8.31
C HIS A 100 -7.95 2.46 -8.92
N LYS A 101 -6.99 3.33 -8.61
CA LYS A 101 -5.61 3.25 -9.07
C LYS A 101 -4.69 2.88 -7.92
N VAL A 102 -4.91 1.69 -7.39
CA VAL A 102 -4.16 1.17 -6.24
C VAL A 102 -2.70 0.98 -6.61
N ASN A 103 -1.83 1.76 -5.98
CA ASN A 103 -0.38 1.63 -6.15
C ASN A 103 0.20 0.68 -5.10
N LEU A 104 0.49 -0.55 -5.51
CA LEU A 104 1.06 -1.57 -4.63
C LEU A 104 2.42 -1.15 -4.03
N LYS A 105 3.21 -0.36 -4.75
CA LYS A 105 4.48 0.16 -4.24
C LYS A 105 4.24 1.14 -3.07
N ASN A 106 3.18 1.94 -3.14
CA ASN A 106 2.79 2.84 -2.07
C ASN A 106 2.28 2.09 -0.83
N ILE A 107 1.46 1.05 -1.04
CA ILE A 107 0.99 0.17 0.04
C ILE A 107 2.18 -0.43 0.80
N VAL A 108 3.11 -1.06 0.07
CA VAL A 108 4.28 -1.69 0.68
C VAL A 108 5.18 -0.65 1.38
N ALA A 109 5.31 0.56 0.83
CA ALA A 109 6.05 1.64 1.48
C ALA A 109 5.43 2.04 2.83
N ASN A 110 4.11 2.14 2.90
CA ASN A 110 3.39 2.46 4.14
C ASN A 110 3.54 1.33 5.18
N GLU A 111 3.46 0.07 4.76
CA GLU A 111 3.70 -1.08 5.66
C GLU A 111 5.13 -1.08 6.23
N ILE A 112 6.13 -0.72 5.42
CA ILE A 112 7.51 -0.55 5.89
C ILE A 112 7.60 0.59 6.92
N PHE A 113 6.91 1.70 6.67
CA PHE A 113 6.84 2.82 7.61
C PHE A 113 6.19 2.40 8.94
N LEU A 114 5.07 1.68 8.88
CA LEU A 114 4.40 1.17 10.07
C LEU A 114 5.29 0.22 10.87
N ALA A 115 5.96 -0.72 10.20
CA ALA A 115 6.90 -1.64 10.83
C ALA A 115 8.06 -0.89 11.51
N ASN A 116 8.55 0.21 10.91
CA ASN A 116 9.56 1.08 11.53
C ASN A 116 9.05 1.74 12.81
N GLU A 117 7.85 2.31 12.79
CA GLU A 117 7.27 2.97 13.97
C GLU A 117 7.04 1.95 15.10
N MET A 118 6.52 0.77 14.78
CA MET A 118 6.40 -0.32 15.75
C MET A 118 7.76 -0.68 16.37
N GLN A 119 8.83 -0.82 15.57
CA GLN A 119 10.17 -1.10 16.10
C GLN A 119 10.66 -0.01 17.07
N LYS A 120 10.41 1.28 16.76
CA LYS A 120 10.76 2.39 17.65
C LYS A 120 10.00 2.31 18.98
N HIS A 121 8.69 2.06 18.94
CA HIS A 121 7.87 1.90 20.14
C HIS A 121 8.34 0.72 21.00
N PHE A 122 8.60 -0.44 20.42
CA PHE A 122 9.11 -1.59 21.16
C PHE A 122 10.45 -1.29 21.85
N ALA A 123 11.37 -0.65 21.12
CA ALA A 123 12.68 -0.30 21.66
C ALA A 123 12.61 0.71 22.82
N ALA A 124 11.68 1.67 22.75
CA ALA A 124 11.53 2.72 23.75
C ALA A 124 10.82 2.23 25.02
N GLU A 125 9.76 1.43 24.89
CA GLU A 125 8.78 1.24 25.97
C GLU A 125 8.64 -0.21 26.46
N GLN A 126 9.05 -1.21 25.68
CA GLN A 126 8.63 -2.60 25.94
C GLN A 126 9.78 -3.62 25.99
N MET A 127 11.00 -3.27 25.57
CA MET A 127 12.10 -4.23 25.50
C MET A 127 12.89 -4.39 26.79
N ALA A 128 13.08 -3.32 27.57
CA ALA A 128 13.88 -3.36 28.79
C ALA A 128 13.24 -2.57 29.92
N THR A 129 13.16 -3.17 31.10
CA THR A 129 12.79 -2.49 32.35
C THR A 129 14.00 -2.38 33.26
N ARG A 130 13.99 -1.37 34.13
CA ARG A 130 15.03 -1.17 35.14
C ARG A 130 14.43 -1.38 36.52
N ASP A 131 15.00 -2.31 37.27
CA ASP A 131 14.62 -2.54 38.65
C ASP A 131 15.11 -1.41 39.57
N ILE A 132 14.58 -1.34 40.80
CA ILE A 132 14.97 -0.37 41.84
C ILE A 132 16.48 -0.43 42.15
N ASN A 133 17.11 -1.58 41.93
CA ASN A 133 18.55 -1.81 42.11
C ASN A 133 19.39 -1.40 40.89
N GLY A 134 18.77 -0.79 39.87
CA GLY A 134 19.43 -0.36 38.64
C GLY A 134 19.72 -1.48 37.63
N LYS A 135 19.39 -2.75 37.96
CA LYS A 135 19.53 -3.91 37.06
C LYS A 135 18.55 -3.77 35.88
N LYS A 136 19.09 -3.86 34.67
CA LYS A 136 18.28 -3.89 33.45
C LYS A 136 17.88 -5.33 33.14
N THR A 137 16.59 -5.57 32.96
CA THR A 137 16.04 -6.86 32.55
C THR A 137 15.36 -6.72 31.21
N LEU A 138 15.70 -7.60 30.27
CA LEU A 138 15.05 -7.66 28.96
C LEU A 138 13.82 -8.55 29.03
N HIS A 139 12.71 -8.10 28.43
CA HIS A 139 11.52 -8.91 28.30
C HIS A 139 11.63 -9.81 27.06
N SER A 140 11.89 -11.10 27.26
CA SER A 140 12.09 -12.07 26.16
C SER A 140 10.97 -12.05 25.12
N LYS A 141 9.70 -11.93 25.56
CA LYS A 141 8.53 -11.88 24.65
C LYS A 141 8.55 -10.64 23.74
N SER A 142 8.89 -9.48 24.29
CA SER A 142 8.99 -8.23 23.52
C SER A 142 10.14 -8.28 22.52
N VAL A 143 11.26 -8.92 22.91
CA VAL A 143 12.39 -9.17 22.01
C VAL A 143 11.98 -10.08 20.86
N ASP A 144 11.23 -11.17 21.13
CA ASP A 144 10.74 -12.07 20.09
C ASP A 144 9.78 -11.35 19.11
N GLN A 145 8.88 -10.51 19.62
CA GLN A 145 7.99 -9.70 18.79
C GLN A 145 8.79 -8.70 17.92
N TRP A 146 9.79 -8.04 18.50
CA TRP A 146 10.67 -7.15 17.75
C TRP A 146 11.43 -7.89 16.63
N ILE A 147 11.90 -9.13 16.88
CA ILE A 147 12.55 -9.97 15.86
C ILE A 147 11.56 -10.31 14.74
N ARG A 148 10.31 -10.65 15.05
CA ARG A 148 9.28 -10.93 14.03
C ARG A 148 9.00 -9.71 13.15
N ILE A 149 8.82 -8.53 13.75
CA ILE A 149 8.63 -7.27 13.01
C ILE A 149 9.85 -7.00 12.12
N SER A 150 11.05 -7.24 12.63
CA SER A 150 12.30 -7.05 11.87
C SER A 150 12.39 -7.97 10.64
N ARG A 151 12.01 -9.24 10.77
CA ARG A 151 11.94 -10.18 9.62
C ARG A 151 10.90 -9.72 8.61
N HIS A 152 9.69 -9.40 9.07
CA HIS A 152 8.61 -8.92 8.21
C HIS A 152 9.02 -7.67 7.42
N LYS A 153 9.62 -6.68 8.09
CA LYS A 153 10.16 -5.47 7.46
C LYS A 153 11.22 -5.80 6.40
N LEU A 154 12.13 -6.72 6.67
CA LEU A 154 13.13 -7.14 5.67
C LEU A 154 12.48 -7.75 4.42
N ASP A 155 11.45 -8.56 4.60
CA ASP A 155 10.73 -9.17 3.48
C ASP A 155 9.94 -8.11 2.68
N LEU A 156 9.29 -7.16 3.36
CA LEU A 156 8.67 -6.00 2.72
C LEU A 156 9.68 -5.17 1.92
N VAL A 157 10.88 -4.91 2.45
CA VAL A 157 11.93 -4.15 1.75
C VAL A 157 12.39 -4.89 0.50
N LYS A 158 12.61 -6.20 0.57
CA LYS A 158 12.95 -7.02 -0.61
C LYS A 158 11.84 -6.96 -1.65
N TYR A 159 10.59 -7.09 -1.21
CA TYR A 159 9.43 -7.02 -2.09
C TYR A 159 9.31 -5.65 -2.77
N TYR A 160 9.45 -4.57 -2.01
CA TYR A 160 9.45 -3.19 -2.51
C TYR A 160 10.52 -2.96 -3.59
N GLN A 161 11.73 -3.48 -3.38
CA GLN A 161 12.80 -3.43 -4.38
C GLN A 161 12.44 -4.22 -5.65
N SER A 162 11.78 -5.36 -5.52
CA SER A 162 11.32 -6.17 -6.66
C SER A 162 10.28 -5.42 -7.51
N LEU A 163 9.39 -4.62 -6.87
CA LEU A 163 8.41 -3.79 -7.57
C LEU A 163 9.07 -2.68 -8.38
N SER A 164 10.23 -2.19 -7.93
CA SER A 164 10.96 -1.11 -8.61
C SER A 164 11.75 -1.59 -9.84
N LYS A 165 12.07 -2.89 -9.94
CA LYS A 165 12.88 -3.46 -11.04
C LYS A 165 12.09 -3.82 -12.30
N LYS A 166 10.76 -3.79 -12.27
CA LYS A 166 9.90 -4.24 -13.40
C LYS A 166 9.81 -3.27 -14.60
N LYS A 167 10.50 -2.12 -14.60
CA LYS A 167 10.36 -1.08 -15.65
C LYS A 167 11.45 -1.08 -16.75
N VAL A 168 12.14 -2.20 -17.03
CA VAL A 168 13.29 -2.21 -17.98
C VAL A 168 12.91 -2.58 -19.43
N ASN A 169 11.62 -2.69 -19.78
CA ASN A 169 11.21 -3.05 -21.16
C ASN A 169 10.31 -1.99 -21.83
N GLU A 170 10.76 -0.74 -21.89
CA GLU A 170 10.28 0.20 -22.91
C GLU A 170 11.40 0.40 -23.96
N PRO A 171 11.20 -0.01 -25.23
CA PRO A 171 12.18 0.22 -26.28
C PRO A 171 12.15 1.70 -26.70
N SER A 172 12.94 2.55 -26.04
CA SER A 172 13.23 3.90 -26.53
C SER A 172 14.30 3.84 -27.61
N SER A 173 13.92 3.49 -28.84
CA SER A 173 14.74 3.76 -30.03
C SER A 173 13.84 3.99 -31.23
N ILE A 174 13.23 5.17 -31.29
CA ILE A 174 12.83 5.73 -32.58
C ILE A 174 14.14 6.17 -33.24
N LYS A 175 14.66 5.34 -34.16
CA LYS A 175 15.76 5.76 -35.03
C LYS A 175 15.26 6.88 -35.96
N PRO A 176 16.03 7.96 -36.19
CA PRO A 176 15.70 8.92 -37.22
C PRO A 176 15.60 8.22 -38.58
N MET A 177 14.56 8.51 -39.33
CA MET A 177 14.38 8.03 -40.70
C MET A 177 15.40 8.76 -41.59
N GLU A 178 16.37 8.03 -42.15
CA GLU A 178 17.16 8.55 -43.27
C GLU A 178 16.24 8.61 -44.50
N PHE A 179 16.21 9.76 -45.17
CA PHE A 179 15.51 9.95 -46.43
C PHE A 179 16.49 9.61 -47.56
N ASP A 180 16.10 8.68 -48.44
CA ASP A 180 16.73 8.45 -49.75
C ASP A 180 16.43 9.62 -50.71
#